data_AF-A0A0P8Z5G0-F1
#
_entry.id   AF-A0A0P8Z5G0-F1
#
_cell.length_a   1.000
_cell.length_b   1.000
_cell.length_c   1.000
_cell.angle_alpha   90.00
_cell.angle_beta   90.00
_cell.angle_gamma   90.00
#
_symmetry.space_group_name_H-M   'P 1'
#
loop_
_entity.id
_entity.type
_entity.pdbx_description
1 polymer ?
#
loop_
_entity_poly.entity_id
_entity_poly.type
_entity_poly.pdbx_seq_one_letter_code
_entity_poly.pdbx_strand_id
1 'polypeptide(L)' 'MSQVQIMSVIGSAVPPQLRELGMLACWYLVQDGVQISGPLTSLPAAQELSQRIGQSGRLSA' A
#
# COMPACT_ATOMS: atom_id res chain seq x y z
N MET A 1 -18.35 -2.80 4.66
CA MET A 1 -17.36 -1.72 4.91
C MET A 1 -15.98 -2.30 4.65
N SER A 2 -15.47 -2.20 3.42
CA SER A 2 -14.13 -2.73 3.12
C SER A 2 -13.06 -1.81 3.70
N GLN A 3 -12.40 -2.26 4.76
CA GLN A 3 -11.31 -1.50 5.38
C GLN A 3 -10.04 -1.68 4.56
N VAL A 4 -9.44 -0.58 4.12
CA VAL A 4 -8.11 -0.58 3.49
C VAL A 4 -7.07 -0.41 4.59
N GLN A 5 -6.11 -1.32 4.65
CA GLN A 5 -4.98 -1.32 5.56
C GLN A 5 -3.69 -1.11 4.79
N ILE A 6 -2.75 -0.36 5.38
CA ILE A 6 -1.41 -0.17 4.83
C ILE A 6 -0.49 -1.20 5.49
N MET A 7 0.05 -2.12 4.69
CA MET A 7 1.02 -3.12 5.14
C MET A 7 2.43 -2.62 4.82
N SER A 8 3.25 -2.46 5.87
CA SER A 8 4.65 -2.06 5.72
C SER A 8 5.53 -3.30 5.61
N VAL A 9 6.36 -3.36 4.58
CA VAL A 9 7.25 -4.48 4.30
C VAL A 9 8.69 -3.96 4.29
N ILE A 10 9.55 -4.54 5.11
CA ILE A 10 10.91 -4.04 5.35
C ILE A 10 11.91 -5.19 5.18
N GLY A 11 13.10 -4.89 4.65
CA GLY A 11 14.19 -5.86 4.52
C GLY A 11 13.99 -6.86 3.39
N SER A 12 14.11 -8.16 3.66
CA SER A 12 14.11 -9.23 2.63
C SER A 12 12.76 -9.44 1.94
N ALA A 13 11.67 -8.99 2.55
CA ALA A 13 10.34 -9.04 1.94
C ALA A 13 10.10 -7.90 0.93
N VAL A 14 11.03 -6.93 0.82
CA VAL A 14 11.01 -5.90 -0.22
C VAL A 14 11.38 -6.54 -1.57
N PRO A 15 10.66 -6.23 -2.67
CA PRO A 15 10.98 -6.75 -3.99
C PRO A 15 12.43 -6.47 -4.40
N PRO A 16 13.10 -7.41 -5.09
CA PRO A 16 14.50 -7.24 -5.47
C PRO A 16 14.70 -5.97 -6.30
N GLN A 17 13.78 -5.63 -7.20
CA GLN A 17 13.84 -4.41 -8.02
C GLN A 17 13.90 -3.12 -7.17
N LEU A 18 13.20 -3.06 -6.03
CA LEU A 18 13.26 -1.91 -5.14
C LEU A 18 14.55 -1.93 -4.30
N ARG A 19 15.00 -3.12 -3.90
CA ARG A 19 16.23 -3.28 -3.13
C ARG A 19 17.47 -2.88 -3.93
N GLU A 20 17.49 -3.18 -5.22
CA GLU A 20 18.53 -2.74 -6.18
C GLU A 20 18.57 -1.21 -6.29
N LEU A 21 17.44 -0.53 -6.09
CA LEU A 21 17.32 0.93 -6.02
C LEU A 21 17.72 1.52 -4.65
N GLY A 22 18.17 0.68 -3.70
CA GLY A 22 18.55 1.12 -2.34
C GLY A 22 17.37 1.30 -1.38
N MET A 23 16.18 0.83 -1.75
CA MET A 23 14.98 0.93 -0.90
C MET A 23 15.06 -0.07 0.26
N LEU A 24 14.86 0.42 1.49
CA LEU A 24 14.86 -0.41 2.70
C LEU A 24 13.46 -0.88 3.11
N ALA A 25 12.41 -0.21 2.60
CA ALA A 25 11.02 -0.51 2.91
C ALA A 25 10.11 -0.23 1.70
N CYS A 26 9.01 -0.97 1.62
CA CYS A 26 7.91 -0.70 0.72
C CYS A 26 6.57 -0.88 1.43
N TRP A 27 5.53 -0.28 0.87
CA TRP A 27 4.17 -0.31 1.42
C TRP A 27 3.20 -0.90 0.42
N TYR A 28 2.26 -1.69 0.91
CA TYR A 28 1.18 -2.26 0.14
C TYR A 28 -0.16 -1.87 0.74
N LEU A 29 -1.17 -1.75 -0.11
CA LEU A 29 -2.54 -1.61 0.35
C LEU A 29 -3.21 -2.97 0.28
N VAL A 30 -3.77 -3.37 1.42
CA VAL A 30 -4.52 -4.60 1.58
C VAL A 30 -5.94 -4.22 1.94
N GLN A 31 -6.91 -4.77 1.22
CA GLN A 31 -8.32 -4.59 1.51
C GLN A 31 -8.92 -5.98 1.66
N ASP A 32 -9.56 -6.22 2.80
CA ASP A 32 -10.20 -7.51 3.10
C ASP A 32 -9.24 -8.73 2.98
N GLY A 33 -7.97 -8.52 3.36
CA GLY A 33 -6.93 -9.55 3.24
C GLY A 33 -6.36 -9.75 1.82
N VAL A 34 -6.88 -9.03 0.81
CA VAL A 34 -6.36 -9.06 -0.56
C VAL A 34 -5.49 -7.84 -0.82
N GLN A 35 -4.28 -8.03 -1.34
CA GLN A 35 -3.44 -6.93 -1.79
C GLN A 35 -4.09 -6.26 -3.01
N ILE A 36 -4.48 -5.00 -2.86
CA ILE A 36 -5.11 -4.20 -3.91
C ILE A 36 -4.15 -3.19 -4.54
N SER A 37 -3.03 -2.85 -3.88
CA SER A 37 -2.02 -1.95 -4.44
C SER A 37 -0.63 -2.10 -3.81
N GLY A 38 0.36 -1.47 -4.44
CA GLY A 38 1.79 -1.54 -4.12
C GLY A 38 2.59 -2.31 -5.17
N PRO A 39 3.93 -2.33 -5.07
CA PRO A 39 4.75 -1.77 -3.99
C PRO A 39 4.93 -0.25 -4.09
N LEU A 40 4.57 0.46 -3.03
CA LEU A 40 4.82 1.89 -2.89
C LEU A 40 6.16 2.10 -2.19
N THR A 41 6.93 3.05 -2.67
CA THR A 41 8.26 3.40 -2.16
C THR A 41 8.20 4.47 -1.06
N SER A 42 7.01 4.92 -0.68
CA SER A 42 6.85 5.96 0.33
C SER A 42 5.56 5.79 1.11
N LEU A 43 5.67 5.87 2.44
CA LEU A 43 4.53 5.89 3.35
C LEU A 43 3.49 6.97 3.00
N PRO A 44 3.84 8.24 2.69
CA PRO A 44 2.84 9.24 2.32
C PRO A 44 2.07 8.89 1.05
N ALA A 45 2.71 8.24 0.06
CA ALA A 45 2.02 7.76 -1.13
C ALA A 45 1.01 6.64 -0.80
N ALA A 46 1.35 5.76 0.15
CA ALA A 46 0.43 4.73 0.64
C ALA A 46 -0.74 5.32 1.41
N GLN A 47 -0.50 6.34 2.24
CA GLN A 47 -1.54 7.06 2.93
C GLN A 47 -2.50 7.73 1.94
N GLU A 48 -1.99 8.53 1.00
CA GLU A 48 -2.81 9.19 -0.02
C GLU A 48 -3.67 8.17 -0.77
N LEU A 49 -3.06 7.07 -1.25
CA LEU A 49 -3.79 6.07 -2.00
C LEU A 49 -4.84 5.35 -1.13
N SER A 50 -4.53 5.04 0.13
CA SER A 50 -5.52 4.47 1.07
C SER A 50 -6.71 5.41 1.28
N GLN A 51 -6.46 6.72 1.40
CA GLN A 51 -7.49 7.74 1.57
C GLN A 51 -8.35 7.84 0.31
N ARG A 52 -7.74 7.79 -0.89
CA ARG A 52 -8.47 7.82 -2.16
C ARG A 52 -9.38 6.61 -2.33
N ILE A 53 -8.89 5.41 -2.02
CA ILE A 53 -9.67 4.16 -2.12
C ILE A 53 -10.77 4.12 -1.06
N GLY A 54 -10.47 4.53 0.18
CA GLY A 54 -11.46 4.63 1.26
C GLY A 54 -12.55 5.66 0.97
N GLN A 55 -12.23 6.75 0.27
CA GLN A 55 -13.22 7.73 -0.22
C GLN A 55 -14.02 7.19 -1.40
N SER A 56 -13.40 6.43 -2.31
CA SER A 56 -14.08 5.85 -3.46
C SER A 56 -15.16 4.83 -3.06
N GLY A 57 -15.01 4.17 -1.90
CA GLY A 57 -16.04 3.31 -1.32
C GLY A 57 -17.20 4.05 -0.62
N ARG A 58 -17.11 5.37 -0.44
CA ARG A 58 -18.17 6.21 0.14
C ARG A 58 -19.07 6.87 -0.90
N LEU A 59 -18.78 6.68 -2.19
CA LEU A 59 -19.61 7.12 -3.32
C LEU A 59 -20.58 5.99 -3.69
N SER A 60 -21.54 5.72 -2.83
CA SER A 60 -22.76 5.01 -3.24
C SER A 60 -23.92 5.93 -2.86
N ALA A 61 -24.57 6.42 -3.92
CA ALA A 61 -25.69 7.35 -3.91
C ALA A 61 -26.90 6.81 -3.15
#